data_AF-A0A7X5D4V8-F1
#
_entry.id   AF-A0A7X5D4V8-F1
#
_cell.length_a   1.000
_cell.length_b   1.000
_cell.length_c   1.000
_cell.angle_alpha   90.00
_cell.angle_beta   90.00
_cell.angle_gamma   90.00
#
_symmetry.space_group_name_H-M   'P 1'
#
loop_
_entity.id
_entity.type
_entity.pdbx_description
1 polymer ?
#
loop_
_entity_poly.entity_id
_entity_poly.type
_entity_poly.pdbx_seq_one_letter_code
_entity_poly.pdbx_strand_id
1 'polypeptide(L)'
;MEKQKKAIQQILKQLQGNYIVPIQSIPNIDLYMDQVTTFIESALSDCKRNKQDKILTKTMINNYAKAKLFPPPQKKKYTKNHIMLLIMIYHLKSILSISDICRLLKPITEELNKNINSPILEMIYSDFVALQQQNEKNIAMALECNHTDMIQPSLEYHKYENETIQNIIVVLELVIHSNTQKRIAEKILDTHFYTKKSPS
;
A
#
# COMPACT_ATOMS: atom_id res chain seq x y z
N MET A 1 11.16 13.56 25.35
CA MET A 1 10.35 12.32 25.40
C MET A 1 8.84 12.60 25.38
N GLU A 2 8.22 13.23 26.38
CA GLU A 2 6.75 13.41 26.40
C GLU A 2 6.20 14.30 25.26
N LYS A 3 6.91 15.41 24.94
CA LYS A 3 6.56 16.29 23.80
C LYS A 3 6.62 15.57 22.45
N GLN A 4 7.66 14.76 22.24
CA GLN A 4 7.82 13.95 21.03
C GLN A 4 6.72 12.89 20.91
N LYS A 5 6.38 12.21 22.00
CA LYS A 5 5.27 11.25 22.06
C LYS A 5 3.94 11.90 21.66
N LYS A 6 3.65 13.09 22.19
CA LYS A 6 2.46 13.88 21.82
C LYS A 6 2.46 14.28 20.33
N ALA A 7 3.60 14.66 19.78
CA ALA A 7 3.73 14.99 18.36
C ALA A 7 3.46 13.76 17.46
N ILE A 8 4.02 12.60 17.80
CA ILE A 8 3.81 11.34 17.07
C ILE A 8 2.34 10.92 17.15
N GLN A 9 1.69 11.04 18.31
CA GLN A 9 0.25 10.79 18.44
C GLN A 9 -0.61 11.70 17.56
N GLN A 10 -0.25 12.97 17.43
CA GLN A 10 -0.95 13.89 16.52
C GLN A 10 -0.75 13.48 15.06
N ILE A 11 0.47 13.10 14.66
CA ILE A 11 0.76 12.60 13.30
C ILE A 11 -0.07 11.34 13.03
N LEU A 12 -0.13 10.39 13.95
CA LEU A 12 -0.92 9.16 13.79
C LEU A 12 -2.40 9.46 13.60
N LYS A 13 -2.97 10.38 14.40
CA LYS A 13 -4.37 10.80 14.23
C LYS A 13 -4.63 11.47 12.88
N GLN A 14 -3.66 12.21 12.33
CA GLN A 14 -3.77 12.79 10.99
C GLN A 14 -3.69 11.75 9.87
N LEU A 15 -3.11 10.57 10.13
CA LEU A 15 -2.93 9.52 9.14
C LEU A 15 -4.01 8.43 9.18
N GLN A 16 -4.77 8.32 10.28
CA GLN A 16 -5.78 7.28 10.48
C GLN A 16 -6.89 7.31 9.42
N GLY A 17 -7.11 6.18 8.74
CA GLY A 17 -8.27 5.91 7.87
C GLY A 17 -8.28 6.63 6.53
N ASN A 18 -7.41 7.60 6.31
CA ASN A 18 -7.49 8.53 5.19
C ASN A 18 -7.10 7.93 3.83
N TYR A 19 -6.52 6.72 3.81
CA TYR A 19 -6.09 6.02 2.59
C TYR A 19 -6.82 4.69 2.37
N ILE A 20 -7.79 4.36 3.21
CA ILE A 20 -8.51 3.10 3.15
C ILE A 20 -9.77 3.31 2.31
N VAL A 21 -9.92 2.53 1.25
CA VAL A 21 -11.05 2.63 0.32
C VAL A 21 -11.94 1.39 0.49
N PRO A 22 -13.03 1.47 1.28
CA PRO A 22 -13.95 0.35 1.47
C PRO A 22 -14.57 -0.10 0.14
N ILE A 23 -14.87 -1.39 -0.01
CA ILE A 23 -15.47 -1.90 -1.24
C ILE A 23 -16.81 -1.23 -1.58
N GLN A 24 -17.55 -0.79 -0.57
CA GLN A 24 -18.85 -0.13 -0.72
C GLN A 24 -18.74 1.30 -1.27
N SER A 25 -17.56 1.95 -1.15
CA SER A 25 -17.35 3.29 -1.72
C SER A 25 -17.00 3.26 -3.21
N ILE A 26 -16.65 2.08 -3.74
CA ILE A 26 -16.35 1.91 -5.16
C ILE A 26 -17.66 1.91 -5.95
N PRO A 27 -17.81 2.77 -6.99
CA PRO A 27 -19.02 2.84 -7.79
C PRO A 27 -19.42 1.49 -8.40
N ASN A 28 -20.70 1.13 -8.30
CA ASN A 28 -21.26 -0.08 -8.91
C ASN A 28 -21.69 0.13 -10.38
N ILE A 29 -20.97 0.98 -11.10
CA ILE A 29 -21.15 1.27 -12.52
C ILE A 29 -19.79 1.28 -13.22
N ASP A 30 -19.77 0.93 -14.51
CA ASP A 30 -18.54 0.98 -15.28
C ASP A 30 -18.14 2.43 -15.60
N LEU A 31 -16.88 2.76 -15.33
CA LEU A 31 -16.34 4.12 -15.43
C LEU A 31 -15.48 4.30 -16.68
N TYR A 32 -15.58 5.45 -17.33
CA TYR A 32 -14.60 5.86 -18.33
C TYR A 32 -13.27 6.26 -17.67
N MET A 33 -12.16 6.20 -18.43
CA MET A 33 -10.80 6.50 -17.93
C MET A 33 -10.73 7.77 -17.07
N ASP A 34 -11.32 8.88 -17.52
CA ASP A 34 -11.30 10.14 -16.76
C ASP A 34 -12.00 10.01 -15.40
N GLN A 35 -13.13 9.29 -15.35
CA GLN A 35 -13.86 9.02 -14.11
C GLN A 35 -13.05 8.11 -13.17
N VAL A 36 -12.32 7.13 -13.72
CA VAL A 36 -11.41 6.27 -12.93
C VAL A 36 -10.33 7.11 -12.28
N THR A 37 -9.65 7.96 -13.05
CA THR A 37 -8.59 8.81 -12.50
C THR A 37 -9.13 9.79 -11.47
N THR A 38 -10.31 10.39 -11.71
CA THR A 38 -10.94 11.30 -10.74
C THR A 38 -11.33 10.57 -9.45
N PHE A 39 -11.94 9.38 -9.56
CA PHE A 39 -12.31 8.60 -8.39
C PHE A 39 -11.08 8.21 -7.56
N ILE A 40 -10.05 7.64 -8.19
CA ILE A 40 -8.84 7.20 -7.51
C ILE A 40 -8.09 8.39 -6.89
N GLU A 41 -8.04 9.52 -7.59
CA GLU A 41 -7.43 10.75 -7.09
C GLU A 41 -8.14 11.27 -5.82
N SER A 42 -9.47 11.24 -5.82
CA SER A 42 -10.27 11.64 -4.66
C SER A 42 -10.21 10.64 -3.51
N ALA A 43 -10.17 9.33 -3.82
CA ALA A 43 -10.22 8.28 -2.81
C ALA A 43 -8.88 8.08 -2.09
N LEU A 44 -7.77 8.48 -2.71
CA LEU A 44 -6.41 8.29 -2.19
C LEU A 44 -5.66 9.62 -2.03
N SER A 45 -6.37 10.76 -2.03
CA SER A 45 -5.77 12.11 -1.96
C SER A 45 -4.84 12.27 -0.76
N ASP A 46 -5.21 11.65 0.35
CA ASP A 46 -4.52 11.80 1.63
C ASP A 46 -3.30 10.86 1.74
N CYS A 47 -3.12 9.94 0.79
CA CYS A 47 -1.89 9.18 0.61
C CYS A 47 -0.72 10.04 0.12
N LYS A 48 -1.01 11.22 -0.45
CA LYS A 48 0.01 12.06 -1.06
C LYS A 48 0.89 12.70 0.00
N ARG A 49 2.20 12.62 -0.20
CA ARG A 49 3.15 13.40 0.59
C ARG A 49 3.09 14.88 0.21
N ASN A 50 3.00 15.18 -1.09
CA ASN A 50 2.84 16.54 -1.60
C ASN A 50 1.57 16.66 -2.43
N LYS A 51 0.88 17.81 -2.35
CA LYS A 51 -0.37 18.06 -3.10
C LYS A 51 -0.24 17.84 -4.62
N GLN A 52 0.95 18.06 -5.16
CA GLN A 52 1.28 17.97 -6.59
C GLN A 52 1.53 16.53 -7.07
N ASP A 53 1.76 15.59 -6.15
CA ASP A 53 2.02 14.19 -6.48
C ASP A 53 0.78 13.60 -7.17
N LYS A 54 0.98 12.84 -8.25
CA LYS A 54 -0.11 12.19 -8.97
C LYS A 54 -0.33 10.78 -8.41
N ILE A 55 -1.58 10.40 -8.16
CA ILE A 55 -1.89 9.08 -7.60
C ILE A 55 -1.79 8.01 -8.67
N LEU A 56 -2.61 8.12 -9.72
CA LEU A 56 -2.52 7.31 -10.93
C LEU A 56 -2.83 8.17 -12.16
N THR A 57 -1.97 8.08 -13.19
CA THR A 57 -2.20 8.75 -14.47
C THR A 57 -2.82 7.83 -15.50
N LYS A 58 -3.47 8.38 -16.54
CA LYS A 58 -3.96 7.61 -17.69
C LYS A 58 -2.89 6.69 -18.28
N THR A 59 -1.66 7.20 -18.39
CA THR A 59 -0.49 6.44 -18.89
C THR A 59 -0.15 5.26 -17.97
N MET A 60 -0.15 5.46 -16.65
CA MET A 60 0.09 4.38 -15.69
C MET A 60 -0.97 3.28 -15.81
N ILE A 61 -2.26 3.66 -15.85
CA ILE A 61 -3.37 2.70 -15.99
C ILE A 61 -3.24 1.91 -17.29
N ASN A 62 -2.95 2.58 -18.41
CA ASN A 62 -2.71 1.92 -19.69
C ASN A 62 -1.50 0.98 -19.65
N ASN A 63 -0.43 1.33 -18.93
CA ASN A 63 0.73 0.47 -18.75
C ASN A 63 0.38 -0.79 -17.95
N TYR A 64 -0.46 -0.67 -16.91
CA TYR A 64 -0.92 -1.83 -16.15
C TYR A 64 -1.81 -2.76 -16.98
N ALA A 65 -2.71 -2.21 -17.79
CA ALA A 65 -3.51 -2.98 -18.74
C ALA A 65 -2.62 -3.73 -19.75
N LYS A 66 -1.60 -3.06 -20.32
CA LYS A 66 -0.62 -3.67 -21.22
C LYS A 66 0.21 -4.77 -20.53
N ALA A 67 0.55 -4.59 -19.26
CA ALA A 67 1.23 -5.59 -18.44
C ALA A 67 0.32 -6.76 -18.01
N LYS A 68 -0.96 -6.76 -18.42
CA LYS A 68 -1.97 -7.78 -18.08
C LYS A 68 -2.20 -7.94 -16.58
N LEU A 69 -2.07 -6.85 -15.83
CA LEU A 69 -2.40 -6.82 -14.39
C LEU A 69 -3.90 -6.90 -14.10
N PHE A 70 -4.71 -6.66 -15.13
CA PHE A 70 -6.15 -6.85 -15.13
C PHE A 70 -6.62 -7.06 -16.57
N PRO A 71 -7.82 -7.64 -16.79
CA PRO A 71 -8.41 -7.75 -18.13
C PRO A 71 -8.49 -6.39 -18.83
N PRO A 72 -8.38 -6.32 -20.16
CA PRO A 72 -8.51 -5.04 -20.86
C PRO A 72 -9.91 -4.43 -20.63
N PRO A 73 -10.03 -3.09 -20.54
CA PRO A 73 -11.31 -2.42 -20.36
C PRO A 73 -12.26 -2.72 -21.54
N GLN A 74 -13.53 -3.01 -21.24
CA GLN A 74 -14.54 -3.30 -22.26
C GLN A 74 -15.19 -2.00 -22.74
N LYS A 75 -15.23 -1.76 -24.06
CA LYS A 75 -15.81 -0.53 -24.65
C LYS A 75 -15.27 0.76 -24.00
N LYS A 76 -13.98 0.79 -23.65
CA LYS A 76 -13.29 1.88 -22.94
C LYS A 76 -13.78 2.16 -21.52
N LYS A 77 -14.51 1.22 -20.90
CA LYS A 77 -14.97 1.32 -19.53
C LYS A 77 -14.27 0.33 -18.61
N TYR A 78 -14.10 0.75 -17.37
CA TYR A 78 -13.43 0.05 -16.27
C TYR A 78 -14.49 -0.35 -15.25
N THR A 79 -14.56 -1.65 -14.99
CA THR A 79 -15.50 -2.23 -14.01
C THR A 79 -14.98 -2.04 -12.58
N LYS A 80 -15.85 -2.31 -11.60
CA LYS A 80 -15.49 -2.35 -10.17
C LYS A 80 -14.24 -3.21 -9.88
N ASN A 81 -14.09 -4.35 -10.57
CA ASN A 81 -12.90 -5.22 -10.46
C ASN A 81 -11.61 -4.50 -10.86
N HIS A 82 -11.66 -3.68 -11.92
CA HIS A 82 -10.50 -2.88 -12.33
C HIS A 82 -10.13 -1.87 -11.23
N ILE A 83 -11.12 -1.23 -10.61
CA ILE A 83 -10.87 -0.22 -9.57
C ILE A 83 -10.22 -0.85 -8.34
N MET A 84 -10.72 -2.00 -7.87
CA MET A 84 -10.12 -2.75 -6.76
C MET A 84 -8.64 -3.11 -7.05
N LEU A 85 -8.36 -3.65 -8.24
CA LEU A 85 -7.00 -3.97 -8.65
C LEU A 85 -6.11 -2.73 -8.75
N LEU A 86 -6.60 -1.62 -9.29
CA LEU A 86 -5.85 -0.36 -9.40
C LEU A 86 -5.49 0.22 -8.03
N ILE A 87 -6.40 0.15 -7.05
CA ILE A 87 -6.12 0.57 -5.67
C ILE A 87 -5.05 -0.32 -5.05
N MET A 88 -5.18 -1.65 -5.16
CA MET A 88 -4.14 -2.57 -4.66
C MET A 88 -2.77 -2.29 -5.33
N ILE A 89 -2.73 -2.13 -6.65
CA ILE A 89 -1.51 -1.78 -7.39
C ILE A 89 -0.94 -0.45 -6.89
N TYR A 90 -1.78 0.54 -6.56
CA TYR A 90 -1.32 1.82 -6.05
C TYR A 90 -0.50 1.66 -4.76
N HIS A 91 -0.93 0.78 -3.84
CA HIS A 91 -0.22 0.49 -2.60
C HIS A 91 1.02 -0.39 -2.82
N LEU A 92 0.96 -1.36 -3.74
CA LEU A 92 2.06 -2.29 -3.99
C LEU A 92 3.24 -1.63 -4.72
N LYS A 93 3.00 -0.69 -5.65
CA LYS A 93 4.03 -0.14 -6.54
C LYS A 93 5.13 0.69 -5.86
N SER A 94 4.90 1.14 -4.62
CA SER A 94 5.95 1.84 -3.85
C SER A 94 7.00 0.89 -3.29
N ILE A 95 6.66 -0.40 -3.18
CA ILE A 95 7.50 -1.41 -2.54
C ILE A 95 7.99 -2.45 -3.56
N LEU A 96 7.09 -2.94 -4.41
CA LEU A 96 7.32 -4.05 -5.33
C LEU A 96 7.55 -3.56 -6.78
N SER A 97 8.37 -4.32 -7.52
CA SER A 97 8.54 -4.10 -8.96
C SER A 97 7.27 -4.47 -9.73
N ILE A 98 7.10 -3.93 -10.94
CA ILE A 98 5.96 -4.28 -11.80
C ILE A 98 5.88 -5.79 -12.08
N SER A 99 7.04 -6.46 -12.25
CA SER A 99 7.11 -7.90 -12.48
C SER A 99 6.60 -8.68 -11.27
N ASP A 100 6.94 -8.23 -10.07
CA ASP A 100 6.52 -8.87 -8.83
C ASP A 100 5.03 -8.70 -8.57
N ILE A 101 4.49 -7.51 -8.85
CA ILE A 101 3.05 -7.26 -8.79
C ILE A 101 2.31 -8.16 -9.79
N CYS A 102 2.82 -8.30 -11.02
CA CYS A 102 2.24 -9.21 -12.01
C CYS A 102 2.18 -10.65 -11.50
N ARG A 103 3.23 -11.14 -10.83
CA ARG A 103 3.26 -12.50 -10.27
C ARG A 103 2.30 -12.65 -9.10
N LEU A 104 2.31 -11.68 -8.18
CA LEU A 104 1.45 -11.69 -6.99
C LEU A 104 -0.03 -11.73 -7.38
N LEU A 105 -0.45 -10.92 -8.35
CA LEU A 105 -1.85 -10.82 -8.76
C LEU A 105 -2.26 -11.86 -9.81
N LYS A 106 -1.32 -12.62 -10.37
CA LYS A 106 -1.59 -13.60 -11.44
C LYS A 106 -2.70 -14.62 -11.08
N PRO A 107 -2.72 -15.25 -9.89
CA PRO A 107 -3.80 -16.18 -9.55
C PRO A 107 -5.18 -15.53 -9.58
N ILE A 108 -5.28 -14.27 -9.17
CA ILE A 108 -6.52 -13.49 -9.17
C ILE A 108 -6.92 -13.17 -10.61
N THR A 109 -5.99 -12.70 -11.45
CA THR A 109 -6.31 -12.33 -12.84
C THR A 109 -6.64 -13.55 -13.70
N GLU A 110 -5.99 -14.68 -13.49
CA GLU A 110 -6.32 -15.95 -14.15
C GLU A 110 -7.72 -16.43 -13.79
N GLU A 111 -8.12 -16.30 -12.53
CA GLU A 111 -9.46 -16.66 -12.08
C GLU A 111 -10.52 -15.72 -12.68
N LEU A 112 -10.27 -14.40 -12.70
CA LEU A 112 -11.18 -13.43 -13.33
C LEU A 112 -11.30 -13.61 -14.85
N ASN A 113 -10.25 -14.11 -15.51
CA ASN A 113 -10.31 -14.45 -16.94
C ASN A 113 -11.21 -15.67 -17.21
N LYS A 114 -11.29 -16.62 -16.27
CA LYS A 114 -12.19 -17.78 -16.37
C LYS A 114 -13.63 -17.40 -16.00
N ASN A 115 -13.79 -16.66 -14.91
CA ASN A 115 -15.07 -16.20 -14.41
C ASN A 115 -14.96 -14.75 -13.91
N ILE A 116 -15.46 -13.81 -14.70
CA ILE A 116 -15.41 -12.39 -14.36
C ILE A 116 -16.20 -12.04 -13.09
N ASN A 117 -17.16 -12.90 -12.71
CA ASN A 117 -17.97 -12.77 -11.49
C ASN A 117 -17.42 -13.59 -10.33
N SER A 118 -16.18 -14.08 -10.42
CA SER A 118 -15.55 -14.82 -9.31
C SER A 118 -15.45 -13.94 -8.07
N PRO A 119 -15.87 -14.42 -6.88
CA PRO A 119 -15.86 -13.63 -5.65
C PRO A 119 -14.44 -13.43 -5.10
N ILE A 120 -13.43 -14.13 -5.64
CA ILE A 120 -12.06 -14.15 -5.12
C ILE A 120 -11.46 -12.75 -4.97
N LEU A 121 -11.70 -11.85 -5.92
CA LEU A 121 -11.15 -10.50 -5.87
C LEU A 121 -11.84 -9.68 -4.78
N GLU A 122 -13.17 -9.78 -4.63
CA GLU A 122 -13.89 -9.06 -3.59
C GLU A 122 -13.49 -9.56 -2.20
N MET A 123 -13.27 -10.87 -2.03
CA MET A 123 -12.77 -11.46 -0.79
C MET A 123 -11.37 -10.92 -0.45
N ILE A 124 -10.41 -11.04 -1.37
CA ILE A 124 -9.03 -10.55 -1.16
C ILE A 124 -9.00 -9.05 -0.92
N TYR A 125 -9.82 -8.28 -1.64
CA TYR A 125 -9.89 -6.84 -1.46
C TYR A 125 -10.48 -6.46 -0.09
N SER A 126 -11.49 -7.20 0.38
CA SER A 126 -12.05 -7.00 1.72
C SER A 126 -11.02 -7.31 2.81
N ASP A 127 -10.26 -8.39 2.65
CA ASP A 127 -9.14 -8.73 3.55
C ASP A 127 -8.04 -7.66 3.49
N PHE A 128 -7.72 -7.15 2.30
CA PHE A 128 -6.77 -6.06 2.11
C PHE A 128 -7.19 -4.80 2.90
N VAL A 129 -8.45 -4.40 2.83
CA VAL A 129 -9.02 -3.29 3.60
C VAL A 129 -8.94 -3.57 5.10
N ALA A 130 -9.31 -4.77 5.55
CA ALA A 130 -9.25 -5.15 6.96
C ALA A 130 -7.81 -5.15 7.49
N LEU A 131 -6.84 -5.61 6.70
CA LEU A 131 -5.42 -5.59 7.04
C LEU A 131 -4.89 -4.16 7.19
N GLN A 132 -5.31 -3.22 6.33
CA GLN A 132 -4.95 -1.81 6.48
C GLN A 132 -5.47 -1.24 7.81
N GLN A 133 -6.75 -1.48 8.13
CA GLN A 133 -7.37 -1.01 9.38
C GLN A 133 -6.69 -1.60 10.62
N GLN A 134 -6.37 -2.90 10.58
CA GLN A 134 -5.68 -3.56 11.69
C GLN A 134 -4.25 -3.05 11.86
N ASN A 135 -3.55 -2.81 10.76
CA ASN A 135 -2.19 -2.26 10.79
C ASN A 135 -2.16 -0.87 11.42
N GLU A 136 -3.12 0.01 11.12
CA GLU A 136 -3.23 1.32 11.77
C GLU A 136 -3.38 1.21 13.29
N LYS A 137 -4.23 0.29 13.76
CA LYS A 137 -4.42 0.02 15.19
C LYS A 137 -3.14 -0.50 15.84
N ASN A 138 -2.49 -1.47 15.20
CA ASN A 138 -1.25 -2.07 15.71
C ASN A 138 -0.12 -1.04 15.80
N ILE A 139 0.05 -0.18 14.80
CA ILE A 139 1.06 0.89 14.80
C ILE A 139 0.75 1.92 15.88
N ALA A 140 -0.52 2.32 16.03
CA ALA A 140 -0.91 3.24 17.09
C ALA A 140 -0.59 2.68 18.48
N MET A 141 -0.94 1.42 18.74
CA MET A 141 -0.62 0.74 20.00
C MET A 141 0.89 0.60 20.22
N ALA A 142 1.65 0.18 19.21
CA ALA A 142 3.10 -0.01 19.32
C ALA A 142 3.82 1.30 19.66
N LEU A 143 3.44 2.42 19.03
CA LEU A 143 4.04 3.73 19.30
C LEU A 143 3.58 4.33 20.64
N GLU A 144 2.41 3.95 21.14
CA GLU A 144 1.96 4.31 22.49
C GLU A 144 2.72 3.54 23.58
N CYS A 145 3.05 2.27 23.34
CA CYS A 145 3.69 1.37 24.30
C CYS A 145 5.23 1.39 24.26
N ASN A 146 5.88 1.51 23.09
CA ASN A 146 7.29 1.09 22.92
C ASN A 146 8.31 2.21 22.65
N HIS A 147 8.01 3.49 22.90
CA HIS A 147 8.86 4.56 22.37
C HIS A 147 10.27 4.73 22.98
N THR A 148 10.77 3.83 23.86
CA THR A 148 12.10 4.01 24.46
C THR A 148 12.84 2.76 24.98
N ASP A 149 12.37 1.53 24.76
CA ASP A 149 12.94 0.39 25.52
C ASP A 149 13.86 -0.56 24.72
N MET A 150 13.98 -0.42 23.40
CA MET A 150 14.68 -1.41 22.58
C MET A 150 16.13 -1.05 22.21
N ILE A 151 16.52 0.23 22.29
CA ILE A 151 17.91 0.68 22.10
C ILE A 151 18.19 1.74 23.17
N GLN A 152 18.93 1.40 24.22
CA GLN A 152 19.46 2.41 25.12
C GLN A 152 20.50 3.24 24.35
N PRO A 153 20.28 4.56 24.14
CA PRO A 153 21.30 5.40 23.55
C PRO A 153 22.58 5.30 24.38
N SER A 154 23.74 5.29 23.73
CA SER A 154 25.02 5.31 24.46
C SER A 154 25.04 6.49 25.44
N LEU A 155 25.73 6.35 26.58
CA LEU A 155 25.75 7.39 27.63
C LEU A 155 26.20 8.78 27.12
N GLU A 156 26.89 8.85 25.98
CA GLU A 156 27.31 10.08 25.32
C GLU A 156 26.16 10.90 24.69
N TYR A 157 25.01 10.30 24.42
CA TYR A 157 23.83 11.01 23.89
C TYR A 157 23.30 12.08 24.86
N HIS A 158 23.55 11.95 26.17
CA HIS A 158 23.15 12.93 27.18
C HIS A 158 23.80 14.31 27.00
N LYS A 159 24.87 14.42 26.19
CA LYS A 159 25.47 15.72 25.82
C LYS A 159 24.68 16.49 24.76
N TYR A 160 23.77 15.81 24.05
CA TYR A 160 22.99 16.41 22.99
C TYR A 160 21.51 16.37 23.39
N GLU A 161 21.06 17.36 24.14
CA GLU A 161 19.62 17.65 24.23
C GLU A 161 19.13 18.08 22.85
N ASN A 162 18.58 17.15 22.07
CA ASN A 162 17.94 17.58 20.85
C ASN A 162 16.81 16.65 20.39
N GLU A 163 15.59 17.18 20.44
CA GLU A 163 14.39 16.62 19.80
C GLU A 163 14.67 16.20 18.35
N THR A 164 15.56 16.89 17.64
CA THR A 164 16.04 16.51 16.30
C THR A 164 16.72 15.15 16.26
N ILE A 165 17.60 14.82 17.21
CA ILE A 165 18.30 13.53 17.24
C ILE A 165 17.30 12.40 17.52
N GLN A 166 16.36 12.63 18.45
CA GLN A 166 15.30 11.67 18.74
C GLN A 166 14.42 11.42 17.50
N ASN A 167 14.07 12.47 16.76
CA ASN A 167 13.31 12.34 15.52
C ASN A 167 14.09 11.60 14.43
N ILE A 168 15.40 11.83 14.32
CA ILE A 168 16.26 11.07 13.39
C ILE A 168 16.22 9.58 13.73
N ILE A 169 16.38 9.21 15.00
CA ILE A 169 16.37 7.80 15.43
C ILE A 169 15.03 7.14 15.10
N VAL A 170 13.91 7.80 15.40
CA VAL A 170 12.57 7.28 15.09
C VAL A 170 12.40 7.08 13.58
N VAL A 171 12.84 8.04 12.76
CA VAL A 171 12.79 7.90 11.29
C VAL A 171 13.64 6.71 10.82
N LEU A 172 14.86 6.56 11.35
CA LEU A 172 15.74 5.44 11.01
C LEU A 172 15.10 4.09 11.38
N GLU A 173 14.51 3.98 12.56
CA GLU A 173 13.82 2.77 13.02
C GLU A 173 12.68 2.38 12.07
N LEU A 174 11.79 3.33 11.74
CA LEU A 174 10.67 3.10 10.82
C LEU A 174 11.16 2.67 9.43
N VAL A 175 12.23 3.29 8.93
CA VAL A 175 12.83 2.94 7.64
C VAL A 175 13.45 1.53 7.67
N ILE A 176 14.14 1.17 8.75
CA ILE A 176 14.74 -0.17 8.92
C ILE A 176 13.65 -1.24 8.98
N HIS A 177 12.57 -1.00 9.74
CA HIS A 177 11.42 -1.92 9.78
C HIS A 177 10.78 -2.06 8.39
N SER A 178 10.50 -0.95 7.69
CA SER A 178 9.93 -0.98 6.36
C SER A 178 10.80 -1.75 5.35
N ASN A 179 12.12 -1.50 5.36
CA ASN A 179 13.06 -2.21 4.49
C ASN A 179 13.12 -3.70 4.82
N THR A 180 13.05 -4.08 6.09
CA THR A 180 13.04 -5.49 6.52
C THR A 180 11.77 -6.19 6.03
N GLN A 181 10.61 -5.58 6.23
CA GLN A 181 9.32 -6.10 5.74
C GLN A 181 9.30 -6.21 4.21
N LYS A 182 9.82 -5.21 3.49
CA LYS A 182 9.99 -5.26 2.04
C LYS A 182 10.81 -6.49 1.61
N ARG A 183 11.98 -6.71 2.23
CA ARG A 183 12.84 -7.87 1.90
C ARG A 183 12.14 -9.20 2.17
N ILE A 184 11.35 -9.28 3.25
CA ILE A 184 10.54 -10.47 3.55
C ILE A 184 9.49 -10.69 2.44
N ALA A 185 8.76 -9.65 2.04
CA ALA A 185 7.76 -9.74 0.96
C ALA A 185 8.39 -10.20 -0.36
N GLU A 186 9.53 -9.62 -0.74
CA GLU A 186 10.31 -10.05 -1.91
C GLU A 186 10.74 -11.52 -1.80
N LYS A 187 11.18 -11.99 -0.62
CA LYS A 187 11.56 -13.39 -0.41
C LYS A 187 10.38 -14.36 -0.47
N ILE A 188 9.21 -13.97 0.03
CA ILE A 188 7.97 -14.75 -0.12
C ILE A 188 7.63 -14.89 -1.61
N LEU A 189 7.76 -13.81 -2.38
CA LEU A 189 7.54 -13.86 -3.83
C LEU A 189 8.55 -14.78 -4.53
N ASP A 190 9.84 -14.62 -4.24
CA ASP A 190 10.93 -15.49 -4.75
C ASP A 190 10.67 -16.97 -4.47
N THR A 191 10.08 -17.30 -3.31
CA THR A 191 9.92 -18.68 -2.85
C THR A 191 8.63 -19.33 -3.35
N HIS A 192 7.53 -18.58 -3.36
CA HIS A 192 6.19 -19.14 -3.58
C HIS A 192 5.56 -18.74 -4.92
N PHE A 193 6.06 -17.68 -5.57
CA PHE A 193 5.47 -17.13 -6.79
C PHE A 193 6.40 -17.20 -8.00
N TYR A 194 7.69 -17.53 -7.81
CA TYR A 194 8.57 -17.88 -8.92
C TYR A 194 8.45 -19.38 -9.23
N THR A 195 7.99 -19.68 -10.44
CA THR A 195 8.31 -20.97 -11.06
C THR A 195 9.78 -20.92 -11.49
N LYS A 196 10.62 -21.85 -11.00
CA LYS A 196 11.96 -22.05 -11.59
C LYS A 196 11.77 -22.13 -13.11
N LYS A 197 12.42 -21.25 -13.87
CA LYS A 197 12.61 -21.51 -15.30
C LYS A 197 13.29 -22.87 -15.38
N SER A 198 12.67 -23.84 -16.04
CA SER A 198 13.38 -25.03 -16.49
C SER A 198 14.62 -24.54 -17.25
N PRO A 199 15.83 -24.99 -16.88
CA PRO A 199 16.99 -24.69 -17.69
C PRO A 199 16.73 -25.29 -19.08
N SER A 200 16.66 -24.40 -20.06
CA SER A 200 16.71 -24.72 -21.49
C SER A 200 18.01 -25.44 -21.83
#